data_AF-A0A8S1BTH7-F1
#
_entry.id   AF-A0A8S1BTH7-F1
#
_cell.length_a   1.000
_cell.length_b   1.000
_cell.length_c   1.000
_cell.angle_alpha   90.00
_cell.angle_beta   90.00
_cell.angle_gamma   90.00
#
_symmetry.space_group_name_H-M   'P 1'
#
loop_
_entity.id
_entity.type
_entity.pdbx_description
1 polymer ?
#
loop_
_entity_poly.entity_id
_entity_poly.type
_entity_poly.pdbx_seq_one_letter_code
_entity_poly.pdbx_strand_id
1 'polypeptide(L)'
;MYKNVSIVADTRVPFPDGTQVMVRCRELGVYKLLGESTLTCQGGVWNHQVPNCIPTTLLTNFTDDAPPTILVRVPAGSASVEPDGELAVFPGSIIHLECVFARKLGNPEWSWSSAFRQYLTGWAIAPEERDWKYRLSIYYSKPQDSGVFTCTTPHGLTNSVTINVVAVHCAPLEVDDPHVTARVEGSRLGHTAVFQCPMGFVLNGTANLTCHATGKWSGMPPQCNPVRCPRLRDIGDPHLELIEQNTTYLGRAYYRCRWGYRLTGPPGLECGSDGKWIGEVPRCQPVHCPPPKPPFNGRILEAGGRALSDGRYAVGSAVQFGCSDSHQLVGEPTIVCTENGFWSHKAPLCKPRCPYPGDPENGRIAPLKFYYEPGDHVKVTCNPGFVIRERTATSRPSCRQDGSWSEEIPSCVDYTQV
;
A
#
# COMPACT_ATOMS: atom_id res chain seq x y z
N MET A 1 6.55 19.06 -17.06
CA MET A 1 6.56 17.87 -17.93
C MET A 1 5.22 17.82 -18.68
N TYR A 2 5.01 18.65 -19.71
CA TYR A 2 3.70 18.79 -20.37
C TYR A 2 3.65 17.89 -21.61
N LYS A 3 3.32 16.60 -21.46
CA LYS A 3 3.11 15.66 -22.58
C LYS A 3 1.60 15.49 -22.71
N ASN A 4 1.03 15.78 -23.87
CA ASN A 4 -0.41 15.72 -24.14
C ASN A 4 -1.25 16.59 -23.20
N VAL A 5 -1.01 17.90 -23.18
CA VAL A 5 -2.11 18.82 -22.84
C VAL A 5 -2.86 19.06 -24.15
N SER A 6 -3.76 18.14 -24.50
CA SER A 6 -4.93 18.60 -25.22
C SER A 6 -5.59 19.61 -24.28
N ILE A 7 -5.88 20.82 -24.77
CA ILE A 7 -6.84 21.68 -24.07
C ILE A 7 -8.21 21.00 -24.27
N VAL A 8 -8.41 19.86 -23.61
CA VAL A 8 -9.75 19.42 -23.25
C VAL A 8 -10.03 20.28 -22.04
N ALA A 9 -10.54 21.48 -22.28
CA ALA A 9 -11.32 22.12 -21.23
C ALA A 9 -12.36 21.07 -20.83
N ASP A 10 -12.24 20.52 -19.62
CA ASP A 10 -13.41 20.02 -18.90
C ASP A 10 -14.45 21.10 -19.13
N THR A 11 -15.59 20.76 -19.73
CA THR A 11 -16.60 21.66 -20.31
C THR A 11 -17.27 22.60 -19.28
N ARG A 12 -16.62 22.79 -18.13
CA ARG A 12 -17.03 23.50 -16.93
C ARG A 12 -16.25 24.78 -16.65
N VAL A 13 -15.18 25.10 -17.38
CA VAL A 13 -14.47 26.40 -17.24
C VAL A 13 -14.51 27.17 -18.56
N PRO A 14 -15.47 28.10 -18.76
CA PRO A 14 -15.47 28.98 -19.92
C PRO A 14 -14.29 29.96 -19.83
N PHE A 15 -13.50 30.07 -20.89
CA PHE A 15 -12.49 31.14 -21.00
C PHE A 15 -13.20 32.47 -21.27
N PRO A 16 -12.93 33.53 -20.48
CA PRO A 16 -13.47 34.86 -20.75
C PRO A 16 -13.12 35.34 -22.16
N ASP A 17 -14.02 36.13 -22.75
CA ASP A 17 -13.79 36.79 -24.03
C ASP A 17 -12.53 37.68 -23.95
N GLY A 18 -11.69 37.64 -24.97
CA GLY A 18 -10.39 38.32 -25.00
C GLY A 18 -9.23 37.59 -24.31
N THR A 19 -9.45 36.40 -23.73
CA THR A 19 -8.36 35.60 -23.16
C THR A 19 -7.35 35.21 -24.25
N GLN A 20 -6.06 35.43 -24.00
CA GLN A 20 -4.97 35.00 -24.90
C GLN A 20 -4.22 33.80 -24.31
N VAL A 21 -3.93 32.82 -25.15
CA VAL A 21 -3.07 31.67 -24.81
C VAL A 21 -1.92 31.60 -25.79
N MET A 22 -0.72 31.36 -25.27
CA MET A 22 0.49 31.15 -26.06
C MET A 22 0.72 29.64 -26.22
N VAL A 23 1.09 29.23 -27.43
CA VAL A 23 1.33 27.83 -27.80
C VAL A 23 2.68 27.71 -28.49
N ARG A 24 3.39 26.65 -28.13
CA ARG A 24 4.69 26.31 -28.71
C ARG A 24 4.83 24.81 -28.85
N CYS A 25 5.73 24.38 -29.74
CA CYS A 25 6.15 22.99 -29.75
C CYS A 25 6.95 22.67 -28.48
N ARG A 26 6.88 21.40 -28.07
CA ARG A 26 7.40 20.93 -26.79
C ARG A 26 8.92 21.11 -26.65
N GLU A 27 9.63 20.70 -27.69
CA GLU A 27 11.08 20.74 -27.79
C GLU A 27 11.46 21.79 -28.84
N LEU A 28 12.15 22.84 -28.40
CA LEU A 28 12.53 23.97 -29.24
C LEU A 28 13.41 23.49 -30.41
N GLY A 29 13.01 23.84 -31.64
CA GLY A 29 13.75 23.51 -32.86
C GLY A 29 13.68 22.05 -33.32
N VAL A 30 13.16 21.12 -32.51
CA VAL A 30 12.93 19.70 -32.88
C VAL A 30 11.63 19.50 -33.66
N TYR A 31 10.69 20.42 -33.50
CA TYR A 31 9.49 20.51 -34.31
C TYR A 31 9.41 21.89 -34.93
N LYS A 32 8.81 21.98 -36.13
CA LYS A 32 8.45 23.27 -36.73
C LYS A 32 7.00 23.57 -36.43
N LEU A 33 6.73 24.72 -35.81
CA LEU A 33 5.38 25.23 -35.59
C LEU A 33 4.86 25.82 -36.91
N LEU A 34 3.67 25.38 -37.33
CA LEU A 34 2.93 25.94 -38.47
C LEU A 34 1.67 26.64 -37.94
N GLY A 35 1.57 27.95 -38.15
CA GLY A 35 0.49 28.79 -37.65
C GLY A 35 0.97 29.82 -36.62
N GLU A 36 0.06 30.63 -36.10
CA GLU A 36 0.37 31.63 -35.08
C GLU A 36 0.54 31.00 -33.69
N SER A 37 1.51 31.50 -32.93
CA SER A 37 1.80 31.03 -31.56
C SER A 37 0.88 31.64 -30.50
N THR A 38 0.01 32.58 -30.85
CA THR A 38 -0.93 33.22 -29.93
C THR A 38 -2.36 33.00 -30.41
N LEU A 39 -3.19 32.43 -29.55
CA LEU A 39 -4.63 32.24 -29.81
C LEU A 39 -5.41 33.17 -28.88
N THR A 40 -6.39 33.88 -29.42
CA THR A 40 -7.29 34.76 -28.67
C THR A 40 -8.70 34.20 -28.69
N CYS A 41 -9.34 34.08 -27.53
CA CYS A 41 -10.74 33.70 -27.41
C CYS A 41 -11.62 34.89 -27.81
N GLN A 42 -12.48 34.69 -28.81
CA GLN A 42 -13.47 35.64 -29.29
C GLN A 42 -14.83 34.95 -29.34
N GLY A 43 -15.78 35.37 -28.49
CA GLY A 43 -17.12 34.79 -28.40
C GLY A 43 -17.15 33.29 -28.05
N GLY A 44 -16.16 32.82 -27.27
CA GLY A 44 -16.02 31.40 -26.92
C GLY A 44 -15.35 30.53 -27.99
N VAL A 45 -14.87 31.13 -29.08
CA VAL A 45 -14.15 30.45 -30.18
C VAL A 45 -12.76 31.06 -30.32
N TRP A 46 -11.75 30.26 -30.64
CA TRP A 46 -10.39 30.76 -30.87
C TRP A 46 -10.26 31.42 -32.24
N ASN A 47 -9.66 32.61 -32.30
CA ASN A 47 -9.55 33.47 -33.49
C ASN A 47 -8.71 32.89 -34.63
N HIS A 48 -7.78 31.97 -34.35
CA HIS A 48 -6.93 31.31 -35.35
C HIS A 48 -7.11 29.80 -35.32
N GLN A 49 -6.84 29.14 -36.46
CA GLN A 49 -6.68 27.69 -36.48
C GLN A 49 -5.56 27.30 -35.52
N VAL A 50 -5.81 26.28 -34.71
CA VAL A 50 -4.83 25.76 -33.76
C VAL A 50 -3.55 25.38 -34.53
N PRO A 51 -2.37 25.91 -34.16
CA PRO A 51 -1.16 25.66 -34.91
C PRO A 51 -0.70 24.21 -34.74
N ASN A 52 -0.03 23.70 -35.76
CA ASN A 52 0.42 22.30 -35.82
C ASN A 52 1.95 22.22 -35.74
N CYS A 53 2.45 21.27 -34.95
CA CYS A 53 3.88 20.96 -34.89
C CYS A 53 4.20 19.82 -35.87
N ILE A 54 4.99 20.09 -36.91
CA ILE A 54 5.44 19.06 -37.85
C ILE A 54 6.83 18.53 -37.45
N PRO A 55 7.10 17.22 -37.66
CA PRO A 55 8.39 16.63 -37.37
C PRO A 55 9.48 17.20 -38.29
N THR A 56 10.71 17.23 -37.80
CA THR A 56 11.91 17.71 -38.51
C THR A 56 12.88 16.56 -38.79
N THR A 57 13.98 16.84 -39.49
CA THR A 57 14.99 15.86 -39.92
C THR A 57 15.46 14.87 -38.85
N LEU A 58 15.56 15.26 -37.57
CA LEU A 58 15.98 14.36 -36.49
C LEU A 58 14.91 13.31 -36.18
N LEU A 59 13.63 13.67 -36.29
CA LEU A 59 12.50 12.78 -36.03
C LEU A 59 12.14 11.94 -37.25
N THR A 60 12.40 12.44 -38.46
CA THR A 60 12.14 11.72 -39.70
C THR A 60 13.33 10.90 -40.19
N ASN A 61 14.38 10.76 -39.36
CA ASN A 61 15.60 10.01 -39.71
C ASN A 61 16.29 10.54 -40.99
N PHE A 62 16.47 11.86 -41.05
CA PHE A 62 17.17 12.59 -42.11
C PHE A 62 16.55 12.47 -43.49
N THR A 63 15.23 12.32 -43.59
CA THR A 63 14.52 12.49 -44.87
C THR A 63 14.75 13.90 -45.42
N ASP A 64 14.94 14.00 -46.72
CA ASP A 64 15.14 15.24 -47.47
C ASP A 64 13.87 16.10 -47.60
N ASP A 65 12.68 15.49 -47.44
CA ASP A 65 11.38 16.17 -47.47
C ASP A 65 10.95 16.82 -46.14
N ALA A 66 11.80 16.76 -45.10
CA ALA A 66 11.48 17.31 -43.79
C ALA A 66 12.26 18.63 -43.52
N PRO A 67 11.64 19.62 -42.85
CA PRO A 67 12.36 20.79 -42.35
C PRO A 67 13.54 20.40 -41.45
N PRO A 68 14.63 21.17 -41.45
CA PRO A 68 15.80 20.85 -40.64
C PRO A 68 15.50 21.00 -39.14
N THR A 69 16.11 20.15 -38.32
CA THR A 69 16.08 20.30 -36.85
C THR A 69 17.10 21.35 -36.45
N ILE A 70 16.76 22.22 -35.49
CA ILE A 70 17.71 23.14 -34.88
C ILE A 70 17.89 22.74 -33.42
N LEU A 71 19.06 22.21 -33.08
CA LEU A 71 19.41 21.93 -31.67
C LEU A 71 20.12 23.14 -31.09
N VAL A 72 19.57 23.68 -30.01
CA VAL A 72 20.16 24.80 -29.28
C VAL A 72 21.05 24.26 -28.15
N ARG A 73 22.29 24.77 -28.05
CA ARG A 73 23.18 24.54 -26.91
C ARG A 73 23.70 25.87 -26.38
N VAL A 74 23.82 25.96 -25.06
CA VAL A 74 24.41 27.12 -24.38
C VAL A 74 25.59 26.63 -23.54
N PRO A 75 26.80 26.48 -24.12
CA PRO A 75 27.94 25.90 -23.41
C PRO A 75 28.45 26.76 -22.24
N ALA A 76 28.20 28.07 -22.30
CA ALA A 76 28.57 29.01 -21.25
C ALA A 76 27.50 30.11 -21.14
N GLY A 77 27.21 30.54 -19.91
CA GLY A 77 26.17 31.53 -19.62
C GLY A 77 24.85 30.90 -19.22
N SER A 78 23.74 31.62 -19.42
CA SER A 78 22.41 31.16 -18.99
C SER A 78 21.33 31.56 -19.99
N ALA A 79 20.31 30.71 -20.09
CA ALA A 79 19.20 30.90 -21.00
C ALA A 79 17.94 30.22 -20.46
N SER A 80 16.79 30.68 -20.91
CA SER A 80 15.48 30.13 -20.61
C SER A 80 14.66 30.00 -21.89
N VAL A 81 13.87 28.94 -22.00
CA VAL A 81 12.88 28.82 -23.07
C VAL A 81 11.59 29.45 -22.56
N GLU A 82 11.16 30.51 -23.21
CA GLU A 82 10.00 31.29 -22.82
C GLU A 82 8.68 30.60 -23.26
N PRO A 83 7.53 30.97 -22.65
CA PRO A 83 6.24 30.32 -22.93
C PRO A 83 5.79 30.40 -24.40
N ASP A 84 6.18 31.45 -25.10
CA ASP A 84 5.93 31.70 -26.53
C ASP A 84 6.84 30.88 -27.46
N GLY A 85 7.88 30.24 -26.92
CA GLY A 85 8.84 29.44 -27.68
C GLY A 85 10.12 30.19 -28.07
N GLU A 86 10.31 31.43 -27.62
CA GLU A 86 11.58 32.13 -27.77
C GLU A 86 12.65 31.58 -26.81
N LEU A 87 13.91 31.66 -27.23
CA LEU A 87 15.05 31.42 -26.36
C LEU A 87 15.55 32.76 -25.82
N ALA A 88 15.23 33.04 -24.56
CA ALA A 88 15.80 34.18 -23.87
C ALA A 88 17.20 33.82 -23.36
N VAL A 89 18.20 34.66 -23.67
CA VAL A 89 19.61 34.41 -23.32
C VAL A 89 20.20 35.59 -22.57
N PHE A 90 20.92 35.31 -21.48
CA PHE A 90 21.61 36.34 -20.72
C PHE A 90 22.85 36.84 -21.48
N PRO A 91 23.15 38.15 -21.50
CA PRO A 91 24.30 38.68 -22.24
C PRO A 91 25.64 38.09 -21.78
N GLY A 92 26.55 37.90 -22.72
CA GLY A 92 27.87 37.28 -22.50
C GLY A 92 27.86 35.75 -22.62
N SER A 93 26.71 35.14 -22.85
CA SER A 93 26.59 33.70 -23.08
C SER A 93 27.18 33.27 -24.43
N ILE A 94 27.56 32.00 -24.54
CA ILE A 94 27.94 31.37 -25.81
C ILE A 94 26.77 30.48 -26.23
N ILE A 95 26.31 30.64 -27.48
CA ILE A 95 25.19 29.89 -28.05
C ILE A 95 25.68 29.15 -29.29
N HIS A 96 25.36 27.87 -29.39
CA HIS A 96 25.54 27.08 -30.59
C HIS A 96 24.17 26.63 -31.10
N LEU A 97 23.88 26.95 -32.35
CA LEU A 97 22.71 26.45 -33.07
C LEU A 97 23.20 25.38 -34.05
N GLU A 98 22.76 24.14 -33.85
CA GLU A 98 23.14 23.01 -34.68
C GLU A 98 21.99 22.72 -35.65
N CYS A 99 22.20 22.99 -36.93
CA CYS A 99 21.28 22.53 -37.96
C CYS A 99 21.58 21.07 -38.26
N VAL A 100 20.64 20.19 -37.94
CA VAL A 100 20.77 18.73 -38.12
C VAL A 100 20.38 18.38 -39.54
N PHE A 101 21.37 18.01 -40.35
CA PHE A 101 21.19 17.69 -41.76
C PHE A 101 22.30 16.77 -42.24
N ALA A 102 21.98 15.75 -43.05
CA ALA A 102 22.99 14.80 -43.51
C ALA A 102 23.95 15.45 -44.52
N ARG A 103 25.24 15.54 -44.16
CA ARG A 103 26.28 16.21 -44.97
C ARG A 103 26.41 15.68 -46.40
N LYS A 104 26.13 14.38 -46.59
CA LYS A 104 26.12 13.74 -47.92
C LYS A 104 25.07 14.32 -48.88
N LEU A 105 24.02 14.96 -48.36
CA LEU A 105 22.93 15.55 -49.15
C LEU A 105 23.18 17.04 -49.48
N GLY A 106 24.32 17.60 -49.05
CA GLY A 106 24.70 18.98 -49.30
C GLY A 106 24.89 19.80 -48.02
N ASN A 107 25.15 21.10 -48.21
CA ASN A 107 25.36 22.04 -47.11
C ASN A 107 24.09 22.86 -46.87
N PRO A 108 23.52 22.86 -45.66
CA PRO A 108 22.46 23.80 -45.33
C PRO A 108 23.03 25.22 -45.19
N GLU A 109 22.14 26.21 -45.29
CA GLU A 109 22.48 27.62 -45.15
C GLU A 109 21.84 28.22 -43.90
N TRP A 110 22.60 29.05 -43.19
CA TRP A 110 22.10 29.84 -42.08
C TRP A 110 21.79 31.26 -42.54
N SER A 111 20.61 31.76 -42.16
CA SER A 111 20.22 33.17 -42.31
C SER A 111 19.68 33.70 -40.99
N TRP A 112 19.79 35.00 -40.76
CA TRP A 112 19.32 35.63 -39.52
C TRP A 112 18.83 37.05 -39.74
N SER A 113 17.96 37.53 -38.84
CA SER A 113 17.32 38.85 -39.00
C SER A 113 18.17 40.02 -38.49
N SER A 114 19.14 39.80 -37.60
CA SER A 114 19.99 40.88 -37.07
C SER A 114 21.08 41.31 -38.04
N ALA A 115 21.20 42.61 -38.31
CA ALA A 115 22.29 43.17 -39.13
C ALA A 115 23.59 43.46 -38.33
N PHE A 116 23.64 43.10 -37.04
CA PHE A 116 24.72 43.52 -36.14
C PHE A 116 26.10 42.97 -36.53
N ARG A 117 26.20 41.68 -36.81
CA ARG A 117 27.46 41.02 -37.20
C ARG A 117 27.22 39.74 -37.99
N GLN A 118 28.30 39.23 -38.58
CA GLN A 118 28.35 37.91 -39.19
C GLN A 118 28.72 36.87 -38.14
N TYR A 119 28.09 35.69 -38.21
CA TYR A 119 28.36 34.58 -37.29
C TYR A 119 29.14 33.48 -37.99
N LEU A 120 30.01 32.80 -37.25
CA LEU A 120 30.77 31.68 -37.78
C LEU A 120 29.83 30.49 -37.97
N THR A 121 29.83 29.95 -39.19
CA THR A 121 29.10 28.74 -39.56
C THR A 121 30.04 27.65 -40.07
N GLY A 122 29.69 26.39 -39.85
CA GLY A 122 30.49 25.27 -40.33
C GLY A 122 30.05 23.92 -39.79
N TRP A 123 30.53 22.84 -40.41
CA TRP A 123 30.32 21.49 -39.90
C TRP A 123 30.99 21.30 -38.54
N ALA A 124 30.34 20.54 -37.65
CA ALA A 124 30.94 20.12 -36.39
C ALA A 124 32.30 19.42 -36.66
N ILE A 125 33.24 19.58 -35.73
CA ILE A 125 34.61 19.03 -35.88
C ILE A 125 34.70 17.62 -35.28
N ALA A 126 33.89 17.34 -34.25
CA ALA A 126 33.87 16.05 -33.56
C ALA A 126 33.49 14.92 -34.54
N PRO A 127 34.25 13.80 -34.58
CA PRO A 127 34.02 12.71 -35.53
C PRO A 127 32.59 12.17 -35.52
N GLU A 128 31.98 12.05 -34.34
CA GLU A 128 30.60 11.57 -34.17
C GLU A 128 29.52 12.55 -34.67
N GLU A 129 29.85 13.82 -34.90
CA GLU A 129 28.88 14.89 -35.22
C GLU A 129 29.08 15.53 -36.60
N ARG A 130 30.30 15.45 -37.15
CA ARG A 130 30.73 16.18 -38.37
C ARG A 130 29.97 15.82 -39.65
N ASP A 131 29.25 14.71 -39.64
CA ASP A 131 28.51 14.19 -40.80
C ASP A 131 27.04 14.64 -40.79
N TRP A 132 26.57 15.27 -39.69
CA TRP A 132 25.16 15.61 -39.55
C TRP A 132 24.82 16.89 -38.76
N LYS A 133 25.82 17.59 -38.19
CA LYS A 133 25.61 18.89 -37.52
C LYS A 133 26.31 20.03 -38.24
N TYR A 134 25.54 21.00 -38.73
CA TYR A 134 26.02 22.26 -39.29
C TYR A 134 25.75 23.41 -38.33
N ARG A 135 26.81 23.87 -37.66
CA ARG A 135 26.76 24.79 -36.52
C ARG A 135 26.77 26.25 -36.96
N LEU A 136 25.99 27.08 -36.28
CA LEU A 136 26.20 28.54 -36.17
C LEU A 136 26.59 28.85 -34.72
N SER A 137 27.61 29.69 -34.52
CA SER A 137 28.10 30.05 -33.19
C SER A 137 27.97 31.55 -32.90
N ILE A 138 27.30 31.87 -31.79
CA ILE A 138 27.21 33.23 -31.25
C ILE A 138 28.09 33.27 -30.00
N TYR A 139 29.23 33.93 -30.10
CA TYR A 139 30.17 34.09 -28.98
C TYR A 139 29.92 35.40 -28.25
N TYR A 140 29.86 35.32 -26.91
CA TYR A 140 29.70 36.45 -26.00
C TYR A 140 28.52 37.34 -26.39
N SER A 141 27.32 36.75 -26.34
CA SER A 141 26.09 37.34 -26.85
C SER A 141 25.85 38.77 -26.35
N LYS A 142 25.33 39.62 -27.24
CA LYS A 142 24.96 41.01 -26.97
C LYS A 142 23.48 41.22 -27.28
N PRO A 143 22.80 42.22 -26.69
CA PRO A 143 21.41 42.51 -26.99
C PRO A 143 21.10 42.66 -28.49
N GLN A 144 22.05 43.16 -29.27
CA GLN A 144 21.94 43.33 -30.73
C GLN A 144 21.99 42.00 -31.50
N ASP A 145 22.42 40.89 -30.89
CA ASP A 145 22.37 39.55 -31.50
C ASP A 145 20.94 38.98 -31.51
N SER A 146 19.97 39.63 -30.84
CA SER A 146 18.58 39.21 -30.82
C SER A 146 17.98 39.17 -32.23
N GLY A 147 17.23 38.12 -32.53
CA GLY A 147 16.63 37.93 -33.84
C GLY A 147 16.18 36.50 -34.11
N VAL A 148 15.67 36.30 -35.31
CA VAL A 148 15.27 34.99 -35.82
C VAL A 148 16.43 34.39 -36.57
N PHE A 149 16.80 33.16 -36.23
CA PHE A 149 17.85 32.37 -36.88
C PHE A 149 17.21 31.21 -37.61
N THR A 150 17.41 31.16 -38.92
CA THR A 150 16.76 30.20 -39.83
C THR A 150 17.80 29.32 -40.48
N CYS A 151 17.63 28.01 -40.36
CA CYS A 151 18.38 27.05 -41.16
C CYS A 151 17.54 26.63 -42.38
N THR A 152 18.15 26.66 -43.55
CA THR A 152 17.56 26.28 -44.83
C THR A 152 18.30 25.09 -45.42
N THR A 153 17.60 24.02 -45.78
CA THR A 153 18.19 22.87 -46.48
C THR A 153 18.46 23.21 -47.95
N PRO A 154 19.30 22.43 -48.67
CA PRO A 154 19.49 22.58 -50.12
C PRO A 154 18.21 22.50 -50.95
N HIS A 155 17.16 21.86 -50.42
CA HIS A 155 15.84 21.75 -51.05
C HIS A 155 14.88 22.90 -50.67
N GLY A 156 15.36 23.92 -49.95
CA GLY A 156 14.58 25.10 -49.58
C GLY A 156 13.66 24.91 -48.37
N LEU A 157 13.73 23.78 -47.66
CA LEU A 157 12.96 23.57 -46.43
C LEU A 157 13.64 24.29 -45.27
N THR A 158 12.84 25.04 -44.50
CA THR A 158 13.36 25.91 -43.45
C THR A 158 12.82 25.57 -42.08
N ASN A 159 13.62 25.81 -41.06
CA ASN A 159 13.16 25.89 -39.68
C ASN A 159 13.86 27.05 -38.98
N SER A 160 13.20 27.63 -37.98
CA SER A 160 13.65 28.88 -37.36
C SER A 160 13.54 28.81 -35.85
N VAL A 161 14.47 29.48 -35.17
CA VAL A 161 14.43 29.71 -33.72
C VAL A 161 14.62 31.21 -33.46
N THR A 162 13.85 31.75 -32.51
CA THR A 162 13.99 33.14 -32.09
C THR A 162 14.86 33.22 -30.84
N ILE A 163 15.87 34.07 -30.88
CA ILE A 163 16.77 34.35 -29.76
C ILE A 163 16.54 35.78 -29.30
N ASN A 164 16.30 35.97 -28.00
CA ASN A 164 16.16 37.27 -27.37
C ASN A 164 17.27 37.44 -26.31
N VAL A 165 18.24 38.31 -26.57
CA VAL A 165 19.37 38.52 -25.65
C VAL A 165 19.06 39.68 -24.72
N VAL A 166 18.75 39.37 -23.46
CA VAL A 166 18.26 40.36 -22.49
C VAL A 166 18.83 40.13 -21.08
N ALA A 167 19.30 41.21 -20.44
CA ALA A 167 19.84 41.17 -19.09
C ALA A 167 18.71 41.27 -18.05
N VAL A 168 18.21 40.12 -17.61
CA VAL A 168 17.09 40.04 -16.66
C VAL A 168 17.52 39.34 -15.38
N HIS A 169 17.09 39.91 -14.25
CA HIS A 169 17.21 39.31 -12.93
C HIS A 169 15.83 39.23 -12.30
N CYS A 170 15.47 38.07 -11.77
CA CYS A 170 14.25 37.88 -11.02
C CYS A 170 14.40 38.39 -9.58
N ALA A 171 13.28 38.78 -8.98
CA ALA A 171 13.24 39.08 -7.55
C ALA A 171 13.65 37.85 -6.72
N PRO A 172 14.23 38.04 -5.52
CA PRO A 172 14.44 36.96 -4.57
C PRO A 172 13.15 36.15 -4.32
N LEU A 173 13.27 34.83 -4.22
CA LEU A 173 12.14 33.96 -3.92
C LEU A 173 11.81 34.02 -2.42
N GLU A 174 10.60 34.45 -2.08
CA GLU A 174 10.09 34.40 -0.71
C GLU A 174 9.37 33.06 -0.49
N VAL A 175 9.94 32.20 0.36
CA VAL A 175 9.38 30.89 0.67
C VAL A 175 8.73 30.95 2.04
N ASP A 176 7.40 31.04 2.07
CA ASP A 176 6.63 31.21 3.30
C ASP A 176 6.53 29.93 4.15
N ASP A 177 6.65 28.76 3.51
CA ASP A 177 6.51 27.47 4.20
C ASP A 177 7.84 27.04 4.85
N PRO A 178 7.88 26.91 6.19
CA PRO A 178 9.11 26.57 6.91
C PRO A 178 9.61 25.14 6.65
N HIS A 179 8.77 24.26 6.10
CA HIS A 179 9.16 22.88 5.77
C HIS A 179 9.76 22.77 4.37
N VAL A 180 9.68 23.82 3.54
CA VAL A 180 10.26 23.79 2.20
C VAL A 180 11.75 24.10 2.28
N THR A 181 12.57 23.17 1.77
CA THR A 181 13.99 23.44 1.53
C THR A 181 14.19 23.87 0.08
N ALA A 182 14.68 25.10 -0.13
CA ALA A 182 14.97 25.64 -1.45
C ALA A 182 16.48 25.69 -1.72
N ARG A 183 16.90 25.23 -2.90
CA ARG A 183 18.25 25.43 -3.45
C ARG A 183 18.14 26.33 -4.67
N VAL A 184 18.67 27.55 -4.58
CA VAL A 184 18.57 28.56 -5.63
C VAL A 184 19.97 28.83 -6.20
N GLU A 185 20.13 28.66 -7.51
CA GLU A 185 21.43 28.91 -8.20
C GLU A 185 21.78 30.41 -8.24
N GLY A 186 20.76 31.27 -8.22
CA GLY A 186 20.82 32.73 -8.16
C GLY A 186 19.58 33.34 -8.80
N SER A 187 19.65 34.58 -9.27
CA SER A 187 18.50 35.33 -9.80
C SER A 187 18.56 35.68 -11.28
N ARG A 188 19.62 35.30 -12.01
CA ARG A 188 19.74 35.65 -13.45
C ARG A 188 18.75 34.86 -14.29
N LEU A 189 18.36 35.40 -15.44
CA LEU A 189 17.61 34.70 -16.49
C LEU A 189 18.15 33.27 -16.69
N GLY A 190 17.26 32.28 -16.67
CA GLY A 190 17.60 30.87 -16.82
C GLY A 190 18.14 30.17 -15.58
N HIS A 191 18.49 30.90 -14.51
CA HIS A 191 18.80 30.25 -13.22
C HIS A 191 17.56 29.53 -12.68
N THR A 192 17.82 28.43 -11.99
CA THR A 192 16.77 27.58 -11.44
C THR A 192 16.77 27.58 -9.91
N ALA A 193 15.58 27.35 -9.36
CA ALA A 193 15.35 27.07 -7.95
C ALA A 193 14.70 25.70 -7.81
N VAL A 194 15.29 24.83 -7.01
CA VAL A 194 14.82 23.47 -6.75
C VAL A 194 14.32 23.36 -5.31
N PHE A 195 13.10 22.85 -5.16
CA PHE A 195 12.39 22.74 -3.88
C PHE A 195 12.20 21.28 -3.49
N GLN A 196 12.39 21.01 -2.20
CA GLN A 196 12.25 19.67 -1.62
C GLN A 196 11.54 19.74 -0.27
N CYS A 197 10.73 18.73 0.02
CA CYS A 197 10.09 18.55 1.32
C CYS A 197 10.84 17.51 2.15
N PRO A 198 10.85 17.64 3.49
CA PRO A 198 11.33 16.60 4.39
C PRO A 198 10.44 15.36 4.32
N MET A 199 10.93 14.24 4.87
CA MET A 199 10.14 13.02 4.98
C MET A 199 8.86 13.26 5.78
N GLY A 200 7.76 12.66 5.32
CA GLY A 200 6.43 12.87 5.91
C GLY A 200 5.69 14.10 5.38
N PHE A 201 6.25 14.81 4.40
CA PHE A 201 5.61 15.90 3.67
C PHE A 201 5.66 15.65 2.16
N VAL A 202 4.63 16.11 1.45
CA VAL A 202 4.53 16.04 -0.01
C VAL A 202 4.52 17.45 -0.58
N LEU A 203 5.31 17.63 -1.63
CA LEU A 203 5.42 18.90 -2.34
C LEU A 203 4.15 19.16 -3.16
N ASN A 204 3.46 20.25 -2.83
CA ASN A 204 2.31 20.75 -3.56
C ASN A 204 2.73 21.93 -4.43
N GLY A 205 2.86 21.68 -5.74
CA GLY A 205 3.32 22.66 -6.73
C GLY A 205 4.47 22.12 -7.58
N THR A 206 5.18 23.00 -8.28
CA THR A 206 6.31 22.63 -9.13
C THR A 206 7.60 22.54 -8.33
N ALA A 207 8.33 21.43 -8.45
CA ALA A 207 9.62 21.22 -7.78
C ALA A 207 10.73 22.15 -8.27
N ASN A 208 10.62 22.65 -9.50
CA ASN A 208 11.62 23.52 -10.10
C ASN A 208 10.96 24.79 -10.62
N LEU A 209 11.55 25.94 -10.32
CA LEU A 209 11.21 27.22 -10.93
C LEU A 209 12.39 27.75 -11.73
N THR A 210 12.10 28.44 -12.85
CA THR A 210 13.11 29.06 -13.71
C THR A 210 12.85 30.55 -13.80
N CYS A 211 13.91 31.37 -13.75
CA CYS A 211 13.80 32.80 -13.97
C CYS A 211 13.60 33.12 -15.46
N HIS A 212 12.50 33.79 -15.81
CA HIS A 212 12.11 34.12 -17.18
C HIS A 212 12.53 35.52 -17.62
N ALA A 213 12.40 35.81 -18.92
CA ALA A 213 12.71 37.11 -19.52
C ALA A 213 11.82 38.25 -19.01
N THR A 214 10.68 37.92 -18.41
CA THR A 214 9.77 38.88 -17.78
C THR A 214 10.29 39.43 -16.44
N GLY A 215 11.39 38.89 -15.90
CA GLY A 215 11.86 39.21 -14.55
C GLY A 215 11.07 38.51 -13.44
N LYS A 216 10.21 37.56 -13.82
CA LYS A 216 9.44 36.73 -12.88
C LYS A 216 9.90 35.28 -12.97
N TRP A 217 9.78 34.57 -11.86
CA TRP A 217 9.93 33.12 -11.84
C TRP A 217 8.75 32.46 -12.57
N SER A 218 8.97 31.25 -13.09
CA SER A 218 7.98 30.46 -13.84
C SER A 218 6.71 30.10 -13.08
N GLY A 219 6.65 30.42 -11.80
CA GLY A 219 5.53 30.13 -10.91
C GLY A 219 5.80 30.64 -9.50
N MET A 220 4.89 30.32 -8.60
CA MET A 220 5.03 30.61 -7.17
C MET A 220 5.80 29.47 -6.47
N PRO A 221 6.53 29.77 -5.37
CA PRO A 221 7.12 28.74 -4.52
C PRO A 221 6.09 27.68 -4.09
N PRO A 222 6.43 26.38 -4.13
CA PRO A 222 5.53 25.32 -3.70
C PRO A 222 5.38 25.28 -2.18
N GLN A 223 4.39 24.53 -1.70
CA GLN A 223 4.16 24.25 -0.28
C GLN A 223 4.45 22.79 0.06
N CYS A 224 4.83 22.51 1.29
CA CYS A 224 5.00 21.15 1.81
C CYS A 224 3.80 20.79 2.69
N ASN A 225 2.94 19.93 2.16
CA ASN A 225 1.76 19.47 2.90
C ASN A 225 2.08 18.18 3.66
N PRO A 226 1.61 18.01 4.91
CA PRO A 226 1.84 16.79 5.66
C PRO A 226 1.18 15.59 4.97
N VAL A 227 1.92 14.48 4.86
CA VAL A 227 1.44 13.22 4.31
C VAL A 227 0.32 12.69 5.18
N ARG A 228 -0.79 12.33 4.54
CA ARG A 228 -1.91 11.65 5.18
C ARG A 228 -2.43 10.49 4.33
N CYS A 229 -2.50 9.31 4.93
CA CYS A 229 -3.11 8.14 4.32
C CYS A 229 -4.64 8.23 4.31
N PRO A 230 -5.32 7.57 3.35
CA PRO A 230 -6.78 7.54 3.31
C PRO A 230 -7.34 6.88 4.57
N ARG A 231 -8.42 7.43 5.12
CA ARG A 231 -9.10 6.79 6.26
C ARG A 231 -9.67 5.45 5.82
N LEU A 232 -9.34 4.39 6.54
CA LEU A 232 -9.82 3.04 6.26
C LEU A 232 -11.27 2.94 6.75
N ARG A 233 -12.17 2.62 5.83
CA ARG A 233 -13.59 2.37 6.06
C ARG A 233 -13.95 1.07 5.33
N ASP A 234 -14.93 0.34 5.85
CA ASP A 234 -15.51 -0.84 5.20
C ASP A 234 -14.48 -1.88 4.73
N ILE A 235 -13.81 -2.54 5.68
CA ILE A 235 -12.66 -3.44 5.44
C ILE A 235 -13.05 -4.77 4.75
N GLY A 236 -14.34 -4.96 4.43
CA GLY A 236 -14.86 -6.10 3.67
C GLY A 236 -14.98 -7.42 4.46
N ASP A 237 -14.16 -7.64 5.49
CA ASP A 237 -14.28 -8.78 6.42
C ASP A 237 -15.19 -8.41 7.61
N PRO A 238 -16.36 -9.06 7.78
CA PRO A 238 -17.28 -8.76 8.89
C PRO A 238 -16.77 -9.18 10.27
N HIS A 239 -15.70 -9.99 10.36
CA HIS A 239 -15.11 -10.44 11.62
C HIS A 239 -13.88 -9.62 12.03
N LEU A 240 -13.41 -8.71 11.17
CA LEU A 240 -12.27 -7.86 11.42
C LEU A 240 -12.72 -6.47 11.88
N GLU A 241 -12.20 -6.04 13.03
CA GLU A 241 -12.52 -4.75 13.65
C GLU A 241 -11.29 -3.85 13.65
N LEU A 242 -11.44 -2.63 13.14
CA LEU A 242 -10.43 -1.58 13.28
C LEU A 242 -10.50 -0.99 14.69
N ILE A 243 -9.44 -1.18 15.47
CA ILE A 243 -9.34 -0.68 16.84
C ILE A 243 -9.05 0.82 16.83
N GLU A 244 -7.99 1.20 16.13
CA GLU A 244 -7.49 2.57 16.06
C GLU A 244 -6.82 2.82 14.72
N GLN A 245 -6.84 4.07 14.27
CA GLN A 245 -6.10 4.50 13.10
C GLN A 245 -5.51 5.89 13.30
N ASN A 246 -4.23 6.03 12.97
CA ASN A 246 -3.57 7.30 12.77
C ASN A 246 -3.13 7.42 11.31
N THR A 247 -3.73 8.36 10.59
CA THR A 247 -3.48 8.57 9.16
C THR A 247 -2.25 9.42 8.86
N THR A 248 -1.53 9.95 9.84
CA THR A 248 -0.30 10.72 9.59
C THR A 248 0.85 9.82 9.14
N TYR A 249 1.91 10.37 8.55
CA TYR A 249 3.15 9.64 8.27
C TYR A 249 3.63 8.82 9.48
N LEU A 250 4.01 7.56 9.25
CA LEU A 250 4.35 6.55 10.28
C LEU A 250 3.22 6.23 11.28
N GLY A 251 2.04 6.81 11.10
CA GLY A 251 0.83 6.47 11.83
C GLY A 251 0.40 5.04 11.50
N ARG A 252 -0.25 4.39 12.46
CA ARG A 252 -0.62 2.98 12.36
C ARG A 252 -2.12 2.77 12.42
N ALA A 253 -2.59 1.74 11.74
CA ALA A 253 -3.94 1.22 11.85
C ALA A 253 -3.87 -0.19 12.42
N TYR A 254 -4.52 -0.44 13.56
CA TYR A 254 -4.50 -1.73 14.24
C TYR A 254 -5.85 -2.44 14.15
N TYR A 255 -5.80 -3.76 14.00
CA TYR A 255 -6.99 -4.58 13.88
C TYR A 255 -7.06 -5.62 14.99
N ARG A 256 -8.28 -6.00 15.34
CA ARG A 256 -8.55 -7.25 16.06
C ARG A 256 -9.58 -8.07 15.30
N CYS A 257 -9.58 -9.36 15.59
CA CYS A 257 -10.70 -10.21 15.22
C CYS A 257 -11.76 -10.19 16.31
N ARG A 258 -13.01 -10.39 15.90
CA ARG A 258 -14.12 -10.69 16.81
C ARG A 258 -13.86 -11.96 17.58
N TRP A 259 -14.55 -12.08 18.71
CA TRP A 259 -14.51 -13.27 19.56
C TRP A 259 -14.77 -14.54 18.76
N GLY A 260 -13.98 -15.59 19.01
CA GLY A 260 -14.03 -16.85 18.27
C GLY A 260 -13.21 -16.89 16.97
N TYR A 261 -12.54 -15.79 16.61
CA TYR A 261 -11.65 -15.70 15.45
C TYR A 261 -10.25 -15.26 15.87
N ARG A 262 -9.24 -15.76 15.17
CA ARG A 262 -7.85 -15.35 15.35
C ARG A 262 -7.36 -14.53 14.17
N LEU A 263 -6.52 -13.55 14.47
CA LEU A 263 -5.90 -12.70 13.47
C LEU A 263 -4.77 -13.45 12.76
N THR A 264 -4.75 -13.38 11.44
CA THR A 264 -3.73 -13.96 10.57
C THR A 264 -3.15 -12.90 9.64
N GLY A 265 -1.82 -12.80 9.63
CA GLY A 265 -1.09 -11.72 8.97
C GLY A 265 -0.59 -10.65 9.96
N PRO A 266 -0.04 -9.54 9.45
CA PRO A 266 0.42 -8.42 10.27
C PRO A 266 -0.73 -7.81 11.09
N PRO A 267 -0.52 -7.43 12.36
CA PRO A 267 -1.58 -6.91 13.22
C PRO A 267 -2.10 -5.51 12.82
N GLY A 268 -1.44 -4.88 11.85
CA GLY A 268 -1.76 -3.52 11.44
C GLY A 268 -1.03 -3.08 10.19
N LEU A 269 -1.38 -1.87 9.74
CA LEU A 269 -0.78 -1.17 8.61
C LEU A 269 -0.03 0.06 9.10
N GLU A 270 0.99 0.49 8.37
CA GLU A 270 1.75 1.71 8.64
C GLU A 270 1.62 2.71 7.49
N CYS A 271 1.43 3.99 7.79
CA CYS A 271 1.27 5.02 6.76
C CYS A 271 2.62 5.41 6.16
N GLY A 272 2.80 5.14 4.88
CA GLY A 272 4.01 5.42 4.11
C GLY A 272 4.20 6.88 3.77
N SER A 273 5.39 7.21 3.26
CA SER A 273 5.74 8.58 2.83
C SER A 273 5.03 9.03 1.56
N ASP A 274 4.44 8.12 0.79
CA ASP A 274 3.66 8.40 -0.41
C ASP A 274 2.16 8.62 -0.13
N GLY A 275 1.76 8.62 1.15
CA GLY A 275 0.37 8.73 1.55
C GLY A 275 -0.44 7.45 1.33
N LYS A 276 0.21 6.30 1.20
CA LYS A 276 -0.45 5.00 1.12
C LYS A 276 -0.15 4.15 2.35
N TRP A 277 -1.11 3.30 2.70
CA TRP A 277 -0.90 2.30 3.74
C TRP A 277 0.06 1.22 3.23
N ILE A 278 1.07 0.92 4.03
CA ILE A 278 2.06 -0.13 3.82
C ILE A 278 1.61 -1.36 4.61
N GLY A 279 1.62 -2.50 3.93
CA GLY A 279 1.21 -3.80 4.46
C GLY A 279 -0.09 -4.31 3.85
N GLU A 280 -0.43 -5.55 4.18
CA GLU A 280 -1.68 -6.17 3.79
C GLU A 280 -2.66 -6.18 4.95
N VAL A 281 -3.93 -5.91 4.66
CA VAL A 281 -5.01 -6.01 5.66
C VAL A 281 -5.06 -7.45 6.20
N PRO A 282 -4.98 -7.66 7.53
CA PRO A 282 -5.03 -9.01 8.10
C PRO A 282 -6.37 -9.68 7.87
N ARG A 283 -6.42 -11.00 8.06
CA ARG A 283 -7.65 -11.80 7.92
C ARG A 283 -8.03 -12.46 9.23
N CYS A 284 -9.33 -12.59 9.48
CA CYS A 284 -9.85 -13.32 10.62
C CYS A 284 -10.19 -14.76 10.24
N GLN A 285 -9.51 -15.71 10.90
CA GLN A 285 -9.80 -17.13 10.72
C GLN A 285 -10.54 -17.68 11.94
N PRO A 286 -11.59 -18.49 11.75
CA PRO A 286 -12.33 -19.06 12.86
C PRO A 286 -11.43 -20.00 13.67
N VAL A 287 -11.53 -19.91 14.99
CA VAL A 287 -10.82 -20.80 15.90
C VAL A 287 -11.69 -22.01 16.21
N HIS A 288 -11.07 -23.19 16.14
CA HIS A 288 -11.75 -24.45 16.38
C HIS A 288 -10.94 -25.36 17.29
N CYS A 289 -11.63 -26.03 18.20
CA CYS A 289 -11.05 -27.09 19.02
C CYS A 289 -11.19 -28.45 18.31
N PRO A 290 -10.20 -29.35 18.47
CA PRO A 290 -10.29 -30.69 17.94
C PRO A 290 -11.43 -31.48 18.61
N PRO A 291 -11.98 -32.51 17.95
CA PRO A 291 -12.99 -33.38 18.55
C PRO A 291 -12.46 -33.96 19.87
N PRO A 292 -13.17 -33.82 21.00
CA PRO A 292 -12.73 -34.38 22.26
C PRO A 292 -12.87 -35.91 22.20
N LYS A 293 -11.89 -36.60 22.80
CA LYS A 293 -11.93 -38.06 22.87
C LYS A 293 -12.83 -38.49 24.04
N PRO A 294 -13.78 -39.42 23.83
CA PRO A 294 -14.57 -39.96 24.93
C PRO A 294 -13.66 -40.73 25.90
N PRO A 295 -13.92 -40.64 27.22
CA PRO A 295 -13.17 -41.40 28.21
C PRO A 295 -13.44 -42.91 28.05
N PHE A 296 -12.44 -43.74 28.37
CA PHE A 296 -12.63 -45.19 28.44
C PHE A 296 -13.71 -45.53 29.47
N ASN A 297 -14.63 -46.45 29.16
CA ASN A 297 -15.82 -46.74 29.97
C ASN A 297 -16.71 -45.52 30.27
N GLY A 298 -16.74 -44.57 29.34
CA GLY A 298 -17.68 -43.46 29.35
C GLY A 298 -18.07 -42.99 27.95
N ARG A 299 -18.87 -41.93 27.92
CA ARG A 299 -19.46 -41.34 26.71
C ARG A 299 -19.55 -39.83 26.83
N ILE A 300 -19.67 -39.17 25.69
CA ILE A 300 -20.07 -37.76 25.64
C ILE A 300 -21.60 -37.74 25.76
N LEU A 301 -22.12 -37.01 26.74
CA LEU A 301 -23.55 -36.93 27.04
C LEU A 301 -24.23 -35.83 26.22
N GLU A 302 -23.65 -34.63 26.26
CA GLU A 302 -24.17 -33.46 25.56
C GLU A 302 -23.02 -32.67 24.95
N ALA A 303 -23.22 -32.22 23.72
CA ALA A 303 -22.40 -31.19 23.11
C ALA A 303 -23.25 -29.91 23.08
N GLY A 304 -23.03 -29.03 24.06
CA GLY A 304 -23.56 -27.68 24.07
C GLY A 304 -22.87 -26.86 22.97
N GLY A 305 -23.42 -26.91 21.75
CA GLY A 305 -22.86 -26.26 20.56
C GLY A 305 -22.86 -27.22 19.36
N ARG A 306 -22.99 -26.68 18.14
CA ARG A 306 -22.99 -27.50 16.93
C ARG A 306 -21.56 -27.94 16.62
N ALA A 307 -21.29 -29.25 16.69
CA ALA A 307 -20.13 -29.83 16.04
C ALA A 307 -20.19 -29.51 14.54
N LEU A 308 -19.09 -29.01 13.99
CA LEU A 308 -18.96 -28.74 12.56
C LEU A 308 -18.99 -30.07 11.79
N SER A 309 -19.21 -30.01 10.47
CA SER A 309 -19.30 -31.20 9.61
C SER A 309 -18.05 -32.08 9.63
N ASP A 310 -16.91 -31.55 10.08
CA ASP A 310 -15.63 -32.24 10.25
C ASP A 310 -15.32 -32.64 11.71
N GLY A 311 -16.30 -32.54 12.61
CA GLY A 311 -16.19 -32.91 14.02
C GLY A 311 -15.47 -31.89 14.91
N ARG A 312 -15.03 -30.75 14.38
CA ARG A 312 -14.45 -29.67 15.19
C ARG A 312 -15.51 -28.85 15.92
N TYR A 313 -15.10 -28.16 16.97
CA TYR A 313 -15.98 -27.36 17.82
C TYR A 313 -15.60 -25.89 17.77
N ALA A 314 -16.59 -25.00 17.66
CA ALA A 314 -16.37 -23.56 17.70
C ALA A 314 -16.06 -23.09 19.15
N VAL A 315 -15.37 -21.95 19.27
CA VAL A 315 -15.13 -21.33 20.58
C VAL A 315 -16.43 -21.14 21.36
N GLY A 316 -16.38 -21.41 22.66
CA GLY A 316 -17.50 -21.40 23.60
C GLY A 316 -18.41 -22.62 23.55
N SER A 317 -18.20 -23.56 22.61
CA SER A 317 -18.89 -24.84 22.66
C SER A 317 -18.45 -25.61 23.90
N ALA A 318 -19.42 -26.20 24.61
CA ALA A 318 -19.21 -27.00 25.81
C ALA A 318 -19.50 -28.47 25.52
N VAL A 319 -18.72 -29.37 26.11
CA VAL A 319 -18.91 -30.82 25.98
C VAL A 319 -18.95 -31.44 27.36
N GLN A 320 -20.03 -32.16 27.65
CA GLN A 320 -20.25 -32.84 28.91
C GLN A 320 -20.00 -34.34 28.77
N PHE A 321 -19.28 -34.91 29.73
CA PHE A 321 -18.94 -36.32 29.80
C PHE A 321 -19.79 -37.06 30.84
N GLY A 322 -19.97 -38.36 30.60
CA GLY A 322 -20.58 -39.29 31.53
C GLY A 322 -19.85 -40.63 31.51
N CYS A 323 -19.95 -41.37 32.60
CA CYS A 323 -19.39 -42.71 32.69
C CYS A 323 -20.48 -43.77 32.57
N SER A 324 -20.10 -44.98 32.15
CA SER A 324 -21.00 -46.14 32.11
C SER A 324 -21.43 -46.56 33.52
N ASP A 325 -22.53 -47.30 33.61
CA ASP A 325 -22.99 -47.91 34.86
C ASP A 325 -21.87 -48.77 35.44
N SER A 326 -21.55 -48.61 36.73
CA SER A 326 -20.34 -49.11 37.47
C SER A 326 -19.08 -48.23 37.43
N HIS A 327 -19.11 -47.04 36.83
CA HIS A 327 -17.95 -46.14 36.83
C HIS A 327 -18.27 -44.78 37.45
N GLN A 328 -17.22 -44.10 37.94
CA GLN A 328 -17.28 -42.75 38.50
C GLN A 328 -16.39 -41.82 37.69
N LEU A 329 -16.93 -40.65 37.37
CA LEU A 329 -16.19 -39.59 36.71
C LEU A 329 -15.23 -38.92 37.70
N VAL A 330 -13.95 -38.90 37.34
CA VAL A 330 -12.88 -38.22 38.09
C VAL A 330 -12.26 -37.16 37.17
N GLY A 331 -12.42 -35.89 37.54
CA GLY A 331 -12.00 -34.73 36.75
C GLY A 331 -13.16 -33.79 36.48
N GLU A 332 -12.98 -32.87 35.53
CA GLU A 332 -14.02 -31.91 35.15
C GLU A 332 -15.08 -32.58 34.26
N PRO A 333 -16.37 -32.57 34.64
CA PRO A 333 -17.43 -33.20 33.85
C PRO A 333 -17.76 -32.44 32.56
N THR A 334 -17.43 -31.14 32.48
CA THR A 334 -17.72 -30.29 31.32
C THR A 334 -16.49 -29.48 30.89
N ILE A 335 -16.15 -29.54 29.61
CA ILE A 335 -15.04 -28.77 29.03
C ILE A 335 -15.54 -27.78 28.00
N VAL A 336 -14.88 -26.62 27.88
CA VAL A 336 -15.28 -25.54 26.96
C VAL A 336 -14.16 -25.27 25.96
N CYS A 337 -14.51 -25.06 24.68
CA CYS A 337 -13.55 -24.67 23.66
C CYS A 337 -13.14 -23.20 23.86
N THR A 338 -11.84 -22.95 24.03
CA THR A 338 -11.32 -21.61 24.33
C THR A 338 -10.74 -20.92 23.08
N GLU A 339 -10.50 -19.60 23.17
CA GLU A 339 -10.03 -18.78 22.05
C GLU A 339 -8.63 -19.14 21.52
N ASN A 340 -7.87 -19.93 22.28
CA ASN A 340 -6.56 -20.42 21.84
C ASN A 340 -6.65 -21.71 21.00
N GLY A 341 -7.87 -22.25 20.79
CA GLY A 341 -8.10 -23.49 20.04
C GLY A 341 -7.95 -24.77 20.87
N PHE A 342 -7.82 -24.65 22.19
CA PHE A 342 -7.74 -25.78 23.12
C PHE A 342 -8.95 -25.84 24.05
N TRP A 343 -9.24 -27.05 24.53
CA TRP A 343 -10.22 -27.29 25.57
C TRP A 343 -9.73 -26.75 26.91
N SER A 344 -10.65 -26.19 27.72
CA SER A 344 -10.36 -25.61 29.02
C SER A 344 -9.71 -26.59 30.00
N HIS A 345 -10.08 -27.88 29.92
CA HIS A 345 -9.52 -28.97 30.72
C HIS A 345 -9.29 -30.21 29.86
N LYS A 346 -8.52 -31.17 30.38
CA LYS A 346 -8.38 -32.50 29.78
C LYS A 346 -9.65 -33.31 29.98
N ALA A 347 -9.90 -34.29 29.12
CA ALA A 347 -11.01 -35.22 29.29
C ALA A 347 -10.91 -35.94 30.66
N PRO A 348 -12.02 -36.12 31.38
CA PRO A 348 -12.04 -36.78 32.68
C PRO A 348 -11.76 -38.29 32.53
N LEU A 349 -11.53 -38.96 33.66
CA LEU A 349 -11.31 -40.41 33.71
C LEU A 349 -12.53 -41.09 34.33
N CYS A 350 -12.98 -42.21 33.77
CA CYS A 350 -13.99 -43.06 34.38
C CYS A 350 -13.29 -44.19 35.14
N LYS A 351 -13.34 -44.14 36.48
CA LYS A 351 -12.79 -45.21 37.33
C LYS A 351 -13.88 -46.21 37.72
N PRO A 352 -13.59 -47.51 37.76
CA PRO A 352 -14.55 -48.51 38.23
C PRO A 352 -14.92 -48.24 39.69
N ARG A 353 -16.19 -48.48 40.02
CA ARG A 353 -16.74 -48.39 41.38
C ARG A 353 -17.82 -49.44 41.58
N CYS A 354 -17.92 -49.95 42.81
CA CYS A 354 -19.06 -50.78 43.19
C CYS A 354 -20.18 -49.89 43.76
N PRO A 355 -21.44 -50.04 43.28
CA PRO A 355 -22.56 -49.34 43.86
C PRO A 355 -22.82 -49.84 45.29
N TYR A 356 -23.56 -49.03 46.06
CA TYR A 356 -24.09 -49.47 47.34
C TYR A 356 -24.92 -50.75 47.15
N PRO A 357 -24.52 -51.89 47.74
CA PRO A 357 -25.19 -53.16 47.48
C PRO A 357 -26.52 -53.31 48.22
N GLY A 358 -26.91 -52.34 49.04
CA GLY A 358 -28.09 -52.42 49.92
C GLY A 358 -27.72 -52.95 51.31
N ASP A 359 -28.55 -52.60 52.29
CA ASP A 359 -28.48 -53.24 53.60
C ASP A 359 -29.17 -54.61 53.56
N PRO A 360 -28.57 -55.66 54.13
CA PRO A 360 -29.25 -56.94 54.28
C PRO A 360 -30.42 -56.80 55.25
N GLU A 361 -31.48 -57.59 55.04
CA GLU A 361 -32.62 -57.65 55.95
C GLU A 361 -32.15 -57.97 57.38
N ASN A 362 -32.62 -57.21 58.37
CA ASN A 362 -32.18 -57.30 59.77
C ASN A 362 -30.67 -57.13 59.99
N GLY A 363 -29.97 -56.43 59.10
CA GLY A 363 -28.57 -56.06 59.26
C GLY A 363 -28.24 -54.72 58.62
N ARG A 364 -26.97 -54.34 58.73
CA ARG A 364 -26.43 -53.13 58.11
C ARG A 364 -25.03 -53.38 57.61
N ILE A 365 -24.65 -52.73 56.50
CA ILE A 365 -23.27 -52.79 56.00
C ILE A 365 -22.41 -51.66 56.56
N ALA A 366 -21.12 -51.93 56.79
CA ALA A 366 -20.14 -50.94 57.20
C ALA A 366 -18.78 -51.21 56.53
N PRO A 367 -18.00 -50.17 56.15
CA PRO A 367 -18.31 -48.73 56.26
C PRO A 367 -19.35 -48.27 55.23
N LEU A 368 -20.27 -47.38 55.62
CA LEU A 368 -21.27 -46.81 54.71
C LEU A 368 -20.60 -45.79 53.77
N LYS A 369 -20.51 -46.12 52.48
CA LYS A 369 -20.05 -45.21 51.43
C LYS A 369 -21.10 -45.08 50.32
N PHE A 370 -21.13 -43.92 49.67
CA PHE A 370 -21.97 -43.69 48.48
C PHE A 370 -21.51 -44.56 47.28
N TYR A 371 -20.23 -44.89 47.24
CA TYR A 371 -19.60 -45.83 46.31
C TYR A 371 -18.35 -46.43 46.94
N TYR A 372 -17.92 -47.59 46.43
CA TYR A 372 -16.73 -48.29 46.91
C TYR A 372 -15.70 -48.38 45.80
N GLU A 373 -14.44 -48.08 46.13
CA GLU A 373 -13.32 -48.16 45.20
C GLU A 373 -12.79 -49.61 45.13
N PRO A 374 -12.18 -50.04 44.01
CA PRO A 374 -11.58 -51.37 43.92
C PRO A 374 -10.61 -51.64 45.08
N GLY A 375 -10.83 -52.74 45.81
CA GLY A 375 -10.09 -53.11 47.02
C GLY A 375 -10.81 -52.77 48.33
N ASP A 376 -11.84 -51.91 48.31
CA ASP A 376 -12.73 -51.72 49.46
C ASP A 376 -13.46 -53.01 49.81
N HIS A 377 -13.70 -53.24 51.10
CA HIS A 377 -14.50 -54.37 51.58
C HIS A 377 -15.60 -53.88 52.52
N VAL A 378 -16.73 -54.57 52.50
CA VAL A 378 -17.85 -54.31 53.41
C VAL A 378 -18.00 -55.45 54.40
N LYS A 379 -18.37 -55.09 55.63
CA LYS A 379 -18.72 -56.03 56.68
C LYS A 379 -20.20 -55.86 57.03
N VAL A 380 -20.90 -56.99 57.07
CA VAL A 380 -22.28 -57.05 57.55
C VAL A 380 -22.29 -57.10 59.08
N THR A 381 -23.11 -56.26 59.69
CA THR A 381 -23.41 -56.29 61.13
C THR A 381 -24.89 -56.54 61.31
N CYS A 382 -25.27 -57.68 61.87
CA CYS A 382 -26.66 -58.02 62.11
C CYS A 382 -27.25 -57.26 63.31
N ASN A 383 -28.56 -57.02 63.25
CA ASN A 383 -29.32 -56.46 64.36
C ASN A 383 -29.42 -57.48 65.50
N PRO A 384 -29.67 -57.04 66.75
CA PRO A 384 -29.85 -57.96 67.88
C PRO A 384 -30.92 -59.01 67.59
N GLY A 385 -30.61 -60.29 67.84
CA GLY A 385 -31.48 -61.43 67.50
C GLY A 385 -31.24 -62.05 66.12
N PHE A 386 -30.26 -61.57 65.36
CA PHE A 386 -29.90 -62.13 64.05
C PHE A 386 -28.40 -62.39 63.93
N VAL A 387 -28.02 -63.43 63.20
CA VAL A 387 -26.62 -63.79 62.92
C VAL A 387 -26.41 -64.06 61.43
N ILE A 388 -25.17 -63.94 60.95
CA ILE A 388 -24.83 -64.28 59.56
C ILE A 388 -24.89 -65.80 59.42
N ARG A 389 -25.55 -66.30 58.37
CA ARG A 389 -25.65 -67.74 58.07
C ARG A 389 -24.26 -68.38 58.04
N GLU A 390 -24.05 -69.50 58.75
CA GLU A 390 -22.70 -70.09 58.95
C GLU A 390 -21.91 -70.29 57.65
N ARG A 391 -22.58 -70.69 56.57
CA ARG A 391 -21.97 -70.90 55.24
C ARG A 391 -21.32 -69.64 54.65
N THR A 392 -21.78 -68.45 55.05
CA THR A 392 -21.29 -67.15 54.59
C THR A 392 -20.68 -66.32 55.73
N ALA A 393 -20.45 -66.89 56.91
CA ALA A 393 -19.93 -66.17 58.08
C ALA A 393 -18.50 -65.62 57.91
N THR A 394 -17.72 -66.21 56.99
CA THR A 394 -16.37 -65.74 56.61
C THR A 394 -16.35 -64.83 55.38
N SER A 395 -17.51 -64.63 54.73
CA SER A 395 -17.66 -63.79 53.54
C SER A 395 -17.28 -62.35 53.83
N ARG A 396 -16.42 -61.78 52.98
CA ARG A 396 -16.00 -60.38 53.05
C ARG A 396 -16.07 -59.80 51.63
N PRO A 397 -17.28 -59.43 51.17
CA PRO A 397 -17.46 -58.87 49.84
C PRO A 397 -16.52 -57.69 49.63
N SER A 398 -15.69 -57.79 48.60
CA SER A 398 -14.69 -56.81 48.20
C SER A 398 -15.02 -56.27 46.82
N CYS A 399 -14.80 -54.98 46.61
CA CYS A 399 -15.02 -54.36 45.31
C CYS A 399 -13.89 -54.76 44.35
N ARG A 400 -14.23 -55.39 43.24
CA ARG A 400 -13.28 -55.84 42.22
C ARG A 400 -12.88 -54.70 41.28
N GLN A 401 -11.81 -54.91 40.51
CA GLN A 401 -11.31 -53.95 39.53
C GLN A 401 -12.28 -53.71 38.36
N ASP A 402 -13.26 -54.59 38.16
CA ASP A 402 -14.31 -54.44 37.15
C ASP A 402 -15.56 -53.70 37.67
N GLY A 403 -15.56 -53.24 38.92
CA GLY A 403 -16.70 -52.56 39.54
C GLY A 403 -17.80 -53.49 40.04
N SER A 404 -17.55 -54.81 40.10
CA SER A 404 -18.45 -55.81 40.69
C SER A 404 -18.04 -56.20 42.12
N TRP A 405 -19.00 -56.63 42.93
CA TRP A 405 -18.72 -57.20 44.24
C TRP A 405 -18.17 -58.62 44.12
N SER A 406 -17.19 -58.98 44.96
CA SER A 406 -16.49 -60.26 44.83
C SER A 406 -17.34 -61.48 45.13
N GLU A 407 -18.41 -61.29 45.87
CA GLU A 407 -19.37 -62.26 46.36
C GLU A 407 -20.66 -61.50 46.75
N GLU A 408 -21.78 -62.21 46.85
CA GLU A 408 -23.06 -61.62 47.27
C GLU A 408 -23.02 -61.19 48.75
N ILE A 409 -23.80 -60.18 49.11
CA ILE A 409 -23.83 -59.69 50.49
C ILE A 409 -24.50 -60.73 51.40
N PRO A 410 -23.86 -61.16 52.50
CA PRO A 410 -24.45 -62.11 53.44
C PRO A 410 -25.74 -61.59 54.08
N SER A 411 -26.77 -62.44 54.15
CA SER A 411 -28.02 -62.13 54.85
C SER A 411 -27.93 -62.45 56.34
N CYS A 412 -28.67 -61.70 57.15
CA CYS A 412 -28.85 -61.94 58.58
C CYS A 412 -30.11 -62.77 58.79
N VAL A 413 -29.96 -63.93 59.42
CA VAL A 413 -31.06 -64.85 59.74
C VAL A 413 -31.27 -64.90 61.24
N ASP A 414 -32.49 -65.22 61.67
CA ASP A 414 -32.83 -65.33 63.08
C ASP A 414 -31.93 -66.38 63.74
N TYR A 415 -31.34 -66.06 64.89
CA TYR A 415 -30.43 -66.97 65.60
C TYR A 415 -31.07 -68.32 65.97
N THR A 416 -32.41 -68.42 65.97
CA THR A 416 -33.15 -69.66 66.21
C THR A 416 -33.23 -70.59 64.99
N GLN A 417 -32.84 -70.10 63.80
CA GLN A 417 -32.89 -70.83 62.53
C GLN A 417 -31.50 -71.26 62.02
N VAL A 418 -30.45 -71.06 62.83
CA VAL A 418 -29.04 -71.30 62.47
C VAL A 418 -28.49 -72.54 63.14
#